data_AF-A0A1H6SIF0-F1
#
_entry.id   AF-A0A1H6SIF0-F1
#
_cell.length_a   1.000
_cell.length_b   1.000
_cell.length_c   1.000
_cell.angle_alpha   90.00
_cell.angle_beta   90.00
_cell.angle_gamma   90.00
#
_symmetry.space_group_name_H-M   'P 1'
#
loop_
_entity.id
_entity.type
_entity.pdbx_description
1 polymer ?
#
loop_
_entity_poly.entity_id
_entity_poly.type
_entity_poly.pdbx_seq_one_letter_code
_entity_poly.pdbx_strand_id
1 'polypeptide(L)' 'MPFSPEERKALLGVKGVGPTVVARLEQIGFASLVQLSEANALDIVSEASAIVGSTCWKNSPQARAAIQAAIALAKSHHD' A
#
# COMPACT_ATOMS: atom_id res chain seq x y z
N MET A 1 -8.43 11.68 -2.49
CA MET A 1 -8.98 11.61 -1.11
C MET A 1 -8.13 10.60 -0.35
N PRO A 2 -7.77 10.82 0.91
CA PRO A 2 -7.04 9.83 1.70
C PRO A 2 -7.90 8.60 1.99
N PHE A 3 -7.28 7.47 2.34
CA PHE A 3 -8.01 6.29 2.81
C PHE A 3 -8.96 6.65 3.95
N SER A 4 -10.13 6.00 3.99
CA SER A 4 -11.06 6.16 5.10
C SER A 4 -10.41 5.69 6.40
N PRO A 5 -10.74 6.29 7.55
CA PRO A 5 -10.13 5.92 8.84
C PRO A 5 -10.26 4.42 9.16
N GLU A 6 -11.33 3.76 8.71
CA GLU A 6 -11.52 2.31 8.84
C GLU A 6 -10.54 1.51 7.99
N GLU A 7 -10.41 1.84 6.71
CA GLU A 7 -9.44 1.21 5.79
C GLU A 7 -8.00 1.41 6.28
N ARG A 8 -7.72 2.62 6.76
CA ARG A 8 -6.42 3.00 7.32
C ARG A 8 -6.08 2.15 8.56
N LYS A 9 -7.07 1.92 9.42
CA LYS A 9 -6.94 1.06 10.60
C LYS A 9 -6.76 -0.40 10.22
N ALA A 10 -7.48 -0.88 9.20
CA ALA A 10 -7.30 -2.23 8.66
C ALA A 10 -5.87 -2.42 8.14
N LEU A 11 -5.37 -1.47 7.32
CA LEU A 11 -3.99 -1.47 6.82
C LEU A 11 -2.95 -1.46 7.95
N LEU A 12 -3.11 -0.58 8.94
CA LEU A 12 -2.22 -0.52 10.11
C LEU A 12 -2.25 -1.79 10.98
N GLY A 13 -3.30 -2.59 10.89
CA GLY A 13 -3.39 -3.90 11.54
C GLY A 13 -2.61 -5.00 10.82
N VAL A 14 -2.22 -4.79 9.56
CA VAL A 14 -1.47 -5.76 8.77
C VAL A 14 -0.01 -5.77 9.20
N LYS A 15 0.50 -6.97 9.52
CA LYS A 15 1.89 -7.16 9.93
C LYS A 15 2.85 -6.69 8.82
N GLY A 16 3.62 -5.65 9.11
CA GLY A 16 4.58 -5.04 8.17
C GLY A 16 4.08 -3.79 7.46
N VAL A 17 2.78 -3.49 7.52
CA VAL A 17 2.20 -2.24 6.99
C VAL A 17 2.21 -1.19 8.10
N GLY A 18 3.17 -0.28 8.02
CA GLY A 18 3.28 0.85 8.94
C GLY A 18 2.54 2.11 8.46
N PRO A 19 2.45 3.15 9.31
CA PRO A 19 1.87 4.44 8.93
C PRO A 19 2.59 5.08 7.72
N THR A 20 3.89 4.81 7.57
CA THR A 20 4.68 5.23 6.41
C THR A 20 4.17 4.59 5.12
N VAL A 21 3.71 3.33 5.16
CA VAL A 21 3.24 2.63 3.97
C VAL A 21 1.93 3.24 3.49
N VAL A 22 1.01 3.47 4.42
CA VAL A 22 -0.27 4.13 4.15
C VAL A 22 -0.05 5.53 3.59
N ALA A 23 0.80 6.35 4.23
CA ALA A 23 1.10 7.70 3.76
C ALA A 23 1.68 7.70 2.34
N ARG A 24 2.43 6.68 1.95
CA ARG A 24 2.96 6.54 0.58
C ARG A 24 1.89 6.16 -0.42
N LEU A 25 1.00 5.25 -0.07
CA LEU A 25 -0.17 4.93 -0.90
C LEU A 25 -1.03 6.18 -1.14
N GLU A 26 -1.25 6.99 -0.10
CA GLU A 26 -1.96 8.27 -0.20
C GLU A 26 -1.25 9.26 -1.14
N GLN A 27 0.09 9.27 -1.15
CA GLN A 27 0.89 10.11 -2.05
C GLN A 27 0.90 9.65 -3.51
N ILE A 28 0.81 8.34 -3.76
CA ILE A 28 0.65 7.79 -5.12
C ILE A 28 -0.75 8.13 -5.68
N GLY A 29 -1.72 8.37 -4.79
CA GLY A 29 -3.09 8.70 -5.15
C GLY A 29 -4.07 7.55 -4.93
N PHE A 30 -3.65 6.47 -4.26
CA PHE A 30 -4.58 5.45 -3.80
C PHE A 30 -5.48 6.04 -2.72
N ALA A 31 -6.78 6.00 -2.98
CA ALA A 31 -7.81 6.57 -2.11
C ALA A 31 -8.70 5.52 -1.44
N SER A 32 -8.61 4.25 -1.87
CA SER A 32 -9.45 3.17 -1.36
C SER A 32 -8.77 1.81 -1.47
N LEU A 33 -9.21 0.87 -0.63
CA LEU A 33 -8.81 -0.54 -0.73
C LEU A 33 -9.24 -1.15 -2.06
N VAL A 34 -10.36 -0.69 -2.66
CA VAL A 34 -10.80 -1.18 -3.97
C VAL A 34 -9.76 -0.88 -5.07
N GLN A 35 -9.27 0.36 -5.16
CA GLN A 35 -8.19 0.66 -6.12
C GLN A 35 -6.91 -0.12 -5.81
N LEU A 36 -6.63 -0.34 -4.52
CA LEU A 36 -5.47 -1.10 -4.09
C LEU A 36 -5.58 -2.58 -4.46
N SER A 37 -6.78 -3.17 -4.36
CA SER A 37 -7.04 -4.59 -4.64
C SER A 37 -6.91 -4.91 -6.13
N GLU A 38 -7.26 -3.95 -6.99
CA GLU A 38 -7.07 -4.02 -8.44
C GLU A 38 -5.61 -3.76 -8.87
N ALA A 39 -4.85 -3.02 -8.07
CA ALA A 39 -3.45 -2.70 -8.35
C ALA A 39 -2.48 -3.84 -8.00
N ASN A 40 -1.34 -3.88 -8.69
CA ASN A 40 -0.27 -4.85 -8.41
C ASN A 40 0.74 -4.28 -7.43
N ALA A 41 1.24 -5.16 -6.54
CA ALA A 41 2.28 -4.79 -5.59
C ALA A 41 3.54 -4.25 -6.27
N LEU A 42 3.92 -4.81 -7.41
CA LEU A 42 5.10 -4.39 -8.17
C LEU A 42 4.94 -3.01 -8.80
N ASP A 43 3.74 -2.68 -9.28
CA ASP A 43 3.42 -1.36 -9.85
C ASP A 43 3.43 -0.31 -8.73
N ILE A 44 2.72 -0.56 -7.63
CA ILE A 44 2.68 0.30 -6.45
C ILE A 44 4.10 0.58 -5.93
N VAL A 45 4.91 -0.46 -5.79
CA VAL A 45 6.28 -0.31 -5.28
C VAL A 45 7.16 0.45 -6.28
N SER A 46 6.94 0.26 -7.59
CA SER A 46 7.65 1.04 -8.62
C SER A 46 7.25 2.52 -8.58
N GLU A 47 5.96 2.84 -8.52
CA GLU A 47 5.47 4.21 -8.37
C GLU A 47 5.97 4.84 -7.06
N ALA A 48 5.86 4.12 -5.94
CA ALA A 48 6.40 4.57 -4.65
C ALA A 48 7.89 4.90 -4.74
N SER A 49 8.68 4.07 -5.43
CA SER A 49 10.11 4.29 -5.61
C SER A 49 10.42 5.50 -6.50
N ALA A 50 9.60 5.74 -7.52
CA ALA A 50 9.73 6.89 -8.42
C ALA A 50 9.40 8.21 -7.69
N ILE A 51 8.34 8.23 -6.88
CA ILE A 51 7.93 9.40 -6.10
C ILE A 51 8.96 9.73 -5.02
N VAL A 52 9.46 8.72 -4.30
CA VAL A 52 10.40 8.94 -3.18
C VAL A 52 11.84 9.15 -3.67
N GLY A 53 12.11 8.97 -4.97
CA GLY A 53 13.44 9.07 -5.57
C GLY A 53 14.44 8.05 -5.01
N SER A 54 13.96 6.98 -4.37
CA SER A 54 14.81 5.98 -3.72
C SER A 54 14.41 4.56 -4.10
N THR A 55 15.41 3.73 -4.38
CA THR A 55 15.24 2.30 -4.68
C THR A 55 14.92 1.46 -3.45
N CYS A 56 15.00 2.03 -2.24
CA CYS A 56 14.74 1.34 -0.97
C CYS A 56 13.39 0.59 -0.99
N TRP A 57 12.36 1.15 -1.60
CA TRP A 57 11.07 0.48 -1.71
C TRP A 57 11.05 -0.68 -2.69
N LYS A 58 11.66 -0.51 -3.87
CA LYS A 58 11.74 -1.54 -4.92
C LYS A 58 12.66 -2.71 -4.56
N ASN A 59 13.75 -2.43 -3.83
CA ASN A 59 14.73 -3.43 -3.43
C ASN A 59 14.51 -3.99 -2.03
N SER A 60 13.65 -3.38 -1.20
CA SER A 60 13.35 -3.90 0.13
C SER A 60 12.30 -5.00 0.05
N PRO A 61 12.64 -6.24 0.47
CA PRO A 61 11.66 -7.32 0.55
C PRO A 61 10.54 -6.99 1.56
N GLN A 62 10.84 -6.16 2.57
CA GLN A 62 9.86 -5.75 3.57
C GLN A 62 8.79 -4.83 2.98
N ALA A 63 9.17 -3.86 2.14
CA ALA A 63 8.22 -2.96 1.48
C ALA A 63 7.30 -3.74 0.53
N ARG A 64 7.87 -4.64 -0.27
CA ARG A 64 7.08 -5.52 -1.16
C ARG A 64 6.12 -6.41 -0.38
N ALA A 65 6.57 -7.03 0.71
CA ALA A 65 5.72 -7.86 1.55
C ALA A 65 4.58 -7.05 2.20
N ALA A 66 4.86 -5.84 2.67
CA ALA A 66 3.85 -4.94 3.23
C ALA A 66 2.77 -4.59 2.19
N ILE A 67 3.17 -4.20 0.98
CA ILE A 67 2.23 -3.88 -0.10
C ILE A 67 1.43 -5.12 -0.52
N GLN A 68 2.06 -6.29 -0.66
CA GLN A 68 1.34 -7.53 -0.96
C GLN A 68 0.31 -7.86 0.11
N ALA A 69 0.65 -7.70 1.39
CA ALA A 69 -0.26 -7.96 2.49
C ALA A 69 -1.41 -6.94 2.53
N ALA A 70 -1.14 -5.67 2.22
CA ALA A 70 -2.14 -4.63 2.07
C ALA A 70 -3.14 -4.94 0.94
N ILE A 71 -2.65 -5.38 -0.23
CA ILE A 71 -3.49 -5.80 -1.37
C ILE A 71 -4.29 -7.04 -1.04
N ALA A 72 -3.69 -8.02 -0.37
CA ALA A 72 -4.39 -9.23 0.05
C ALA A 72 -5.54 -8.90 1.00
N LEU A 73 -5.30 -8.03 1.99
CA LEU A 73 -6.36 -7.50 2.85
C LEU A 73 -7.43 -6.79 2.04
N ALA A 74 -7.03 -5.90 1.13
CA ALA A 74 -7.95 -5.14 0.29
C ALA A 74 -8.85 -6.04 -0.57
N LYS A 75 -8.30 -7.12 -1.12
CA LYS A 75 -9.06 -8.14 -1.87
C LYS A 75 -10.05 -8.87 -0.97
N SER A 76 -9.67 -9.22 0.25
CA SER A 76 -10.58 -9.84 1.23
C SER A 76 -11.70 -8.91 1.71
N HIS A 77 -11.55 -7.59 1.54
CA HIS A 77 -12.56 -6.58 1.86
C HIS A 77 -13.46 -6.21 0.66
N HIS A 78 -13.26 -6.82 -0.51
CA HIS A 78 -14.02 -6.55 -1.74
C HIS A 78 -15.14 -7.59 -2.01
N ASP A 79 -15.61 -8.30 -0.99
CA ASP A 79 -16.75 -9.23 -1.10
C ASP A 79 -18.11 -8.54 -0.86
#